data_AF-A0A4P9XU98-F1
#
_entry.id   AF-A0A4P9XU98-F1
#
_cell.length_a   1.000
_cell.length_b   1.000
_cell.length_c   1.000
_cell.angle_alpha   90.00
_cell.angle_beta   90.00
_cell.angle_gamma   90.00
#
_symmetry.space_group_name_H-M   'P 1'
#
loop_
_entity.id
_entity.type
_entity.pdbx_description
1 polymer ?
#
loop_
_entity_poly.entity_id
_entity_poly.type
_entity_poly.pdbx_seq_one_letter_code
_entity_poly.pdbx_strand_id
1 'polypeptide(L)'
;MSMGLASGYVAGMAVAFGTFVYCYHKRKANVNRVVEGWFPEHTAREQYYDLLEQETPAAEAELKTTLMHRAVEDVRRIYELREKKPSLSSLVRSGQIGEAVWNQFQAAEAEMELELMEVVQEADRLKEGWGQQIFQTASEMVQHERQKEQQQEMEEMQREQQE
;
A
#
# COMPACT_ATOMS: atom_id res chain seq x y z
N MET A 1 -19.53 -1.50 58.58
CA MET A 1 -19.77 -0.35 57.67
C MET A 1 -18.60 -0.08 56.70
N SER A 2 -17.71 -1.06 56.45
CA SER A 2 -16.44 -0.84 55.71
C SER A 2 -16.40 -1.46 54.30
N MET A 3 -17.03 -2.62 54.08
CA MET A 3 -16.97 -3.31 52.78
C MET A 3 -17.74 -2.61 51.65
N GLY A 4 -18.89 -1.96 51.92
CA GLY A 4 -19.66 -1.27 50.88
C GLY A 4 -18.95 -0.05 50.29
N LEU A 5 -18.19 0.70 51.10
CA LEU A 5 -17.38 1.83 50.65
C LEU A 5 -16.19 1.35 49.80
N ALA A 6 -15.54 0.26 50.19
CA ALA A 6 -14.45 -0.34 49.42
C ALA A 6 -14.95 -0.86 48.06
N SER A 7 -16.08 -1.59 48.04
CA SER A 7 -16.68 -2.09 46.79
C SER A 7 -17.11 -0.96 45.85
N GLY A 8 -17.69 0.12 46.39
CA GLY A 8 -18.06 1.30 45.61
C GLY A 8 -16.85 2.03 45.02
N TYR A 9 -15.76 2.16 45.79
CA TYR A 9 -14.52 2.78 45.31
C TYR A 9 -13.88 1.99 44.17
N VAL A 10 -13.80 0.65 44.29
CA VAL A 10 -13.26 -0.22 43.24
C VAL A 10 -14.13 -0.16 41.99
N ALA A 11 -15.47 -0.16 42.14
CA ALA A 11 -16.38 -0.02 41.01
C ALA A 11 -16.21 1.34 40.30
N GLY A 12 -16.07 2.44 41.06
CA GLY A 12 -15.79 3.77 40.52
C GLY A 12 -14.46 3.83 39.75
N MET A 13 -13.40 3.23 40.32
CA MET A 13 -12.10 3.11 39.62
C MET A 13 -12.20 2.28 38.34
N ALA A 14 -12.95 1.18 38.35
CA ALA A 14 -13.12 0.34 37.16
C ALA A 14 -13.84 1.09 36.03
N VAL A 15 -14.87 1.89 36.36
CA VAL A 15 -15.58 2.73 35.38
C VAL A 15 -14.69 3.85 34.85
N ALA A 16 -13.98 4.56 35.74
CA ALA A 16 -13.04 5.61 35.34
C ALA A 16 -11.91 5.07 34.46
N PHE A 17 -11.35 3.90 34.83
CA PHE A 17 -10.32 3.24 34.04
C PHE A 17 -10.86 2.76 32.68
N GLY A 18 -12.04 2.13 32.66
CA GLY A 18 -12.66 1.67 31.41
C GLY A 18 -12.96 2.82 30.46
N THR A 19 -13.50 3.94 30.96
CA THR A 19 -13.75 5.15 30.15
C THR A 19 -12.45 5.78 29.64
N PHE A 20 -11.40 5.84 30.47
CA PHE A 20 -10.08 6.31 30.05
C PHE A 20 -9.48 5.43 28.95
N VAL A 21 -9.49 4.10 29.13
CA VAL A 21 -8.99 3.13 28.14
C VAL A 21 -9.75 3.25 26.83
N TYR A 22 -11.08 3.36 26.88
CA TYR A 22 -11.91 3.55 25.68
C TYR A 22 -11.58 4.86 24.97
N CYS A 23 -11.54 5.99 25.69
CA CYS A 23 -11.21 7.29 25.12
C CYS A 23 -9.78 7.35 24.55
N TYR A 24 -8.81 6.74 25.22
CA TYR A 24 -7.42 6.67 24.76
C TYR A 24 -7.31 5.87 23.47
N HIS A 25 -7.88 4.66 23.41
CA HIS A 25 -7.86 3.85 22.18
C HIS A 25 -8.62 4.53 21.04
N LYS A 26 -9.77 5.16 21.32
CA LYS A 26 -10.52 5.92 20.32
C LYS A 26 -9.74 7.10 19.76
N ARG A 27 -9.02 7.84 20.62
CA ARG A 27 -8.15 8.95 20.20
C ARG A 27 -6.95 8.44 19.39
N LYS A 28 -6.28 7.38 19.84
CA LYS A 28 -5.15 6.78 19.11
C LYS A 28 -5.58 6.27 17.73
N ALA A 29 -6.76 5.64 17.63
CA ALA A 29 -7.34 5.21 16.36
C ALA A 29 -7.66 6.40 15.42
N ASN A 30 -8.16 7.51 15.97
CA ASN A 30 -8.46 8.70 15.18
C ASN A 30 -7.20 9.44 14.70
N VAL A 31 -6.12 9.47 15.50
CA VAL A 31 -4.84 10.07 15.06
C VAL A 31 -4.24 9.27 13.91
N ASN A 32 -4.29 7.93 13.98
CA ASN A 32 -3.84 7.08 12.87
C ASN A 32 -4.68 7.24 11.59
N ARG A 33 -5.93 7.75 11.68
CA ARG A 33 -6.79 8.00 10.51
C ARG A 33 -6.46 9.28 9.75
N VAL A 34 -5.72 10.20 10.35
CA VAL A 34 -5.32 11.48 9.72
C VAL A 34 -3.93 11.37 9.05
N VAL A 35 -3.31 10.19 9.11
CA VAL A 35 -2.05 9.95 8.41
C VAL A 35 -2.35 9.79 6.93
N GLU A 36 -1.76 10.67 6.12
CA GLU A 36 -1.78 10.61 4.66
C GLU A 36 -1.30 9.23 4.17
N GLY A 37 -1.79 8.75 3.03
CA GLY A 37 -1.33 7.48 2.45
C GLY A 37 0.18 7.51 2.21
N TRP A 38 0.86 6.37 2.32
CA TRP A 38 2.30 6.29 2.00
C TRP A 38 2.56 6.57 0.51
N PHE A 39 1.69 6.01 -0.34
CA PHE A 39 1.69 6.25 -1.78
C PHE A 39 0.64 7.29 -2.15
N PRO A 40 0.86 8.02 -3.25
CA PRO A 40 -0.21 8.80 -3.85
C PRO A 40 -1.35 7.91 -4.32
N GLU A 41 -2.46 8.57 -4.65
CA GLU A 41 -3.65 7.96 -5.23
C GLU A 41 -3.31 7.06 -6.44
N HIS A 42 -4.06 5.96 -6.59
CA HIS A 42 -3.73 4.89 -7.53
C HIS A 42 -4.48 5.08 -8.85
N THR A 43 -3.92 5.92 -9.71
CA THR A 43 -4.55 6.31 -10.97
C THR A 43 -4.77 5.14 -11.93
N ALA A 44 -3.87 4.16 -11.96
CA ALA A 44 -4.01 3.00 -12.85
C ALA A 44 -5.15 2.06 -12.40
N ARG A 45 -5.38 1.95 -11.09
CA ARG A 45 -6.53 1.27 -10.51
C ARG A 45 -7.84 2.02 -10.82
N GLU A 46 -7.84 3.34 -10.68
CA GLU A 46 -9.03 4.16 -11.00
C GLU A 46 -9.42 4.01 -12.46
N GLN A 47 -8.47 4.08 -13.40
CA GLN A 47 -8.73 3.85 -14.82
C GLN A 47 -9.38 2.48 -15.09
N TYR A 48 -8.99 1.46 -14.34
CA TYR A 48 -9.61 0.13 -14.46
C TYR A 48 -11.06 0.13 -13.97
N TYR A 49 -11.34 0.73 -12.80
CA TYR A 49 -12.71 0.80 -12.28
C TYR A 49 -13.60 1.72 -13.13
N ASP A 50 -13.07 2.85 -13.60
CA ASP A 50 -13.77 3.74 -14.53
C ASP A 50 -14.23 2.96 -15.78
N LEU A 51 -13.38 2.07 -16.31
CA LEU A 51 -13.75 1.19 -17.43
C LEU A 51 -14.82 0.15 -17.06
N LEU A 52 -14.83 -0.35 -15.82
CA LEU A 52 -15.85 -1.27 -15.35
C LEU A 52 -17.21 -0.59 -15.11
N GLU A 53 -17.20 0.68 -14.72
CA GLU A 53 -18.41 1.46 -14.43
C GLU A 53 -19.08 2.06 -15.68
N GLN A 54 -18.41 2.03 -16.84
CA GLN A 54 -18.98 2.53 -18.08
C GLN A 54 -20.28 1.80 -18.48
N GLU A 55 -21.27 2.57 -18.95
CA GLU A 55 -22.56 2.04 -19.40
C GLU A 55 -22.43 1.09 -20.60
N THR A 56 -21.43 1.32 -21.45
CA THR A 56 -21.11 0.43 -22.56
C THR A 56 -20.03 -0.56 -22.11
N PRO A 57 -20.27 -1.88 -22.20
CA PRO A 57 -19.27 -2.86 -21.78
C PRO A 57 -17.98 -2.69 -22.57
N ALA A 58 -16.87 -2.44 -21.86
CA ALA A 58 -15.54 -2.37 -22.45
C ALA A 58 -15.16 -3.71 -23.10
N ALA A 59 -14.29 -3.66 -24.12
CA ALA A 59 -13.80 -4.87 -24.74
C ALA A 59 -12.93 -5.66 -23.74
N GLU A 60 -13.03 -6.99 -23.75
CA GLU A 60 -12.24 -7.85 -22.86
C GLU A 60 -10.72 -7.62 -23.01
N ALA A 61 -10.27 -7.31 -24.22
CA ALA A 61 -8.88 -6.96 -24.49
C ALA A 61 -8.45 -5.68 -23.75
N GLU A 62 -9.32 -4.67 -23.73
CA GLU A 62 -9.07 -3.38 -23.07
C GLU A 62 -9.04 -3.51 -21.54
N LEU A 63 -9.94 -4.33 -20.98
CA LEU A 63 -9.91 -4.67 -19.55
C LEU A 63 -8.62 -5.39 -19.16
N LYS A 64 -8.15 -6.32 -19.99
CA LYS A 64 -6.89 -7.04 -19.75
C LYS A 64 -5.67 -6.12 -19.84
N THR A 65 -5.63 -5.20 -20.80
CA THR A 65 -4.53 -4.24 -20.90
C THR A 65 -4.51 -3.30 -19.70
N THR A 66 -5.66 -2.78 -19.29
CA THR A 66 -5.73 -1.84 -18.16
C THR A 66 -5.41 -2.52 -16.84
N LEU A 67 -5.87 -3.77 -16.65
CA LEU A 67 -5.47 -4.57 -15.48
C LEU A 67 -3.96 -4.85 -15.46
N MET A 68 -3.33 -5.09 -16.62
CA MET A 68 -1.88 -5.23 -16.70
C MET A 68 -1.16 -3.93 -16.32
N HIS A 69 -1.66 -2.77 -16.75
CA HIS A 69 -1.11 -1.48 -16.33
C HIS A 69 -1.23 -1.26 -14.81
N ARG A 70 -2.37 -1.62 -14.20
CA ARG A 70 -2.55 -1.64 -12.74
C ARG A 70 -1.49 -2.52 -12.06
N ALA A 71 -1.32 -3.77 -12.53
CA ALA A 71 -0.35 -4.71 -11.99
C ALA A 71 1.11 -4.24 -12.14
N VAL A 72 1.46 -3.59 -13.25
CA VAL A 72 2.79 -2.99 -13.47
C VAL A 72 3.08 -1.91 -12.44
N GLU A 73 2.11 -1.04 -12.16
CA GLU A 73 2.24 0.00 -11.15
C GLU A 73 2.37 -0.58 -9.74
N ASP A 74 1.59 -1.61 -9.42
CA ASP A 74 1.70 -2.33 -8.13
C ASP A 74 3.10 -2.92 -7.94
N VAL A 75 3.69 -3.52 -8.99
CA VAL A 75 5.07 -4.05 -8.92
C VAL A 75 6.08 -2.94 -8.63
N ARG A 76 5.94 -1.77 -9.25
CA ARG A 76 6.83 -0.61 -8.96
C ARG A 76 6.72 -0.21 -7.49
N ARG A 77 5.51 -0.11 -6.95
CA ARG A 77 5.26 0.20 -5.53
C ARG A 77 5.83 -0.87 -4.60
N ILE A 78 5.71 -2.16 -4.93
CA ILE A 78 6.33 -3.26 -4.16
C ILE A 78 7.85 -3.12 -4.12
N TYR A 79 8.49 -2.85 -5.27
CA TYR A 79 9.94 -2.69 -5.33
C TYR A 79 10.39 -1.54 -4.44
N GLU A 80 9.67 -0.42 -4.46
CA GLU A 80 9.93 0.72 -3.57
C GLU A 80 9.81 0.34 -2.09
N LEU A 81 8.73 -0.35 -1.69
CA LEU A 81 8.56 -0.80 -0.31
C LEU A 81 9.71 -1.71 0.12
N ARG A 82 10.06 -2.70 -0.72
CA ARG A 82 11.14 -3.67 -0.43
C ARG A 82 12.49 -2.98 -0.30
N GLU A 83 12.77 -2.00 -1.14
CA GLU A 83 14.01 -1.22 -1.09
C GLU A 83 14.10 -0.35 0.18
N LYS A 84 13.00 0.30 0.57
CA LYS A 84 12.98 1.24 1.71
C LYS A 84 12.92 0.55 3.08
N LYS A 85 12.34 -0.66 3.17
CA LYS A 85 12.14 -1.40 4.43
C LYS A 85 13.39 -1.54 5.31
N PRO A 86 14.56 -2.02 4.83
CA PRO A 86 15.73 -2.20 5.70
C PRO A 86 16.26 -0.87 6.25
N SER A 87 16.29 0.18 5.43
CA SER A 87 16.74 1.51 5.82
C SER A 87 15.82 2.11 6.87
N LEU A 88 14.49 2.07 6.65
CA LEU A 88 13.50 2.54 7.62
C LEU A 88 13.57 1.78 8.94
N SER A 89 13.71 0.44 8.91
CA SER A 89 13.85 -0.36 10.12
C SER A 89 15.09 0.00 10.93
N SER A 90 16.19 0.40 10.28
CA SER A 90 17.38 0.90 10.96
C SER A 90 17.13 2.27 11.62
N LEU A 91 16.51 3.20 10.89
CA LEU A 91 16.23 4.57 11.34
C LEU A 91 15.22 4.64 12.49
N VAL A 92 14.25 3.73 12.52
CA VAL A 92 13.29 3.60 13.64
C VAL A 92 13.98 3.08 14.89
N ARG A 93 14.87 2.09 14.76
CA ARG A 93 15.64 1.54 15.88
C ARG A 93 16.64 2.54 16.47
N SER A 94 17.22 3.41 15.63
CA SER A 94 18.09 4.50 16.09
C SER A 94 17.32 5.68 16.70
N GLY A 95 15.98 5.70 16.62
CA GLY A 95 15.13 6.78 17.12
C GLY A 95 15.18 8.05 16.28
N GLN A 96 15.73 8.00 15.06
CA GLN A 96 15.84 9.15 14.16
C GLN A 96 14.52 9.45 13.43
N ILE A 97 13.65 8.44 13.29
CA ILE A 97 12.31 8.57 12.70
C ILE A 97 11.26 8.20 13.74
N GLY A 98 10.15 8.95 13.75
CA GLY A 98 9.03 8.70 14.65
C GLY A 98 8.27 7.41 14.32
N GLU A 99 7.69 6.78 15.35
CA GLU A 99 6.87 5.55 15.23
C GLU A 99 5.69 5.71 14.27
N ALA A 100 5.16 6.94 14.11
CA ALA A 100 4.07 7.23 13.19
C ALA A 100 4.39 6.88 11.73
N VAL A 101 5.61 7.20 11.26
CA VAL A 101 6.06 6.90 9.89
C VAL A 101 6.21 5.40 9.69
N TRP A 102 6.71 4.69 10.72
CA TRP A 102 6.80 3.24 10.68
C TRP A 102 5.43 2.59 10.58
N ASN A 103 4.46 3.05 11.38
CA ASN A 103 3.09 2.57 11.32
C ASN A 103 2.43 2.86 9.96
N GLN A 104 2.71 4.01 9.35
CA GLN A 104 2.25 4.36 8.00
C GLN A 104 2.85 3.40 6.95
N PHE A 105 4.15 3.12 7.03
CA PHE A 105 4.82 2.17 6.14
C PHE A 105 4.22 0.76 6.27
N GLN A 106 3.99 0.27 7.50
CA GLN A 106 3.37 -1.04 7.72
C GLN A 106 1.92 -1.10 7.22
N ALA A 107 1.17 0.00 7.36
CA ALA A 107 -0.18 0.11 6.81
C ALA A 107 -0.15 0.01 5.28
N ALA A 108 0.81 0.66 4.63
CA ALA A 108 0.98 0.59 3.18
C ALA A 108 1.41 -0.80 2.69
N GLU A 109 2.24 -1.53 3.45
CA GLU A 109 2.55 -2.93 3.15
C GLU A 109 1.28 -3.80 3.18
N ALA A 110 0.44 -3.64 4.22
CA ALA A 110 -0.80 -4.39 4.35
C ALA A 110 -1.83 -4.02 3.27
N GLU A 111 -1.95 -2.73 2.92
CA GLU A 111 -2.80 -2.26 1.82
C GLU A 111 -2.34 -2.83 0.48
N MET A 112 -1.03 -2.83 0.22
CA MET A 112 -0.46 -3.44 -0.98
C MET A 112 -0.77 -4.94 -1.04
N GLU A 113 -0.62 -5.70 0.05
CA GLU A 113 -0.98 -7.12 0.06
C GLU A 113 -2.43 -7.38 -0.35
N LEU A 114 -3.37 -6.55 0.11
CA LEU A 114 -4.79 -6.64 -0.27
C LEU A 114 -4.99 -6.31 -1.75
N GLU A 115 -4.35 -5.25 -2.25
CA GLU A 115 -4.40 -4.85 -3.66
C GLU A 115 -3.91 -5.99 -4.57
N LEU A 116 -2.79 -6.64 -4.23
CA LEU A 116 -2.28 -7.77 -5.02
C LEU A 116 -3.26 -8.95 -5.04
N MET A 117 -3.87 -9.27 -3.91
CA MET A 117 -4.88 -10.32 -3.84
C MET A 117 -6.10 -10.00 -4.70
N GLU A 118 -6.50 -8.74 -4.78
CA GLU A 118 -7.59 -8.30 -5.63
C GLU A 118 -7.24 -8.43 -7.11
N VAL A 119 -6.06 -7.96 -7.53
CA VAL A 119 -5.59 -8.05 -8.92
C VAL A 119 -5.47 -9.51 -9.38
N VAL A 120 -4.98 -10.42 -8.53
CA VAL A 120 -4.96 -11.87 -8.85
C VAL A 120 -6.38 -12.39 -9.09
N GLN A 121 -7.32 -12.05 -8.22
CA GLN A 121 -8.71 -12.48 -8.36
C GLN A 121 -9.37 -11.89 -9.60
N GLU A 122 -9.12 -10.62 -9.93
CA GLU A 122 -9.60 -9.98 -11.16
C GLU A 122 -9.03 -10.64 -12.41
N ALA A 123 -7.73 -10.94 -12.40
CA ALA A 123 -7.06 -11.61 -13.50
C ALA A 123 -7.68 -13.00 -13.74
N ASP A 124 -7.90 -13.78 -12.68
CA ASP A 124 -8.54 -15.09 -12.78
C ASP A 124 -10.01 -15.01 -13.25
N ARG A 125 -10.73 -13.92 -12.90
CA ARG A 125 -12.08 -13.66 -13.43
C ARG A 125 -12.07 -13.38 -14.94
N LEU A 126 -11.06 -12.66 -15.44
CA LEU A 126 -10.93 -12.34 -16.87
C LEU A 126 -10.39 -13.52 -17.69
N LYS A 127 -9.52 -14.35 -17.10
CA LYS A 127 -8.99 -15.55 -17.72
C LYS A 127 -8.49 -16.53 -16.65
N GLU A 128 -9.06 -17.72 -16.63
CA GLU A 128 -8.67 -18.77 -15.69
C GLU A 128 -7.15 -19.03 -15.70
N GLY A 129 -6.55 -18.99 -14.51
CA GLY A 129 -5.12 -19.23 -14.30
C GLY A 129 -4.21 -18.05 -14.62
N TRP A 130 -4.75 -16.92 -15.07
CA TRP A 130 -3.94 -15.74 -15.37
C TRP A 130 -3.44 -15.02 -14.12
N GLY A 131 -4.14 -15.13 -12.99
CA GLY A 131 -3.72 -14.54 -11.72
C GLY A 131 -2.36 -15.04 -11.22
N GLN A 132 -1.97 -16.27 -11.59
CA GLN A 132 -0.65 -16.82 -11.25
C GLN A 132 0.49 -16.22 -12.09
N GLN A 133 0.18 -15.65 -13.26
CA GLN A 133 1.16 -15.19 -14.25
C GLN A 133 1.26 -13.67 -14.33
N ILE A 134 0.16 -12.95 -14.03
CA ILE A 134 0.06 -11.51 -14.27
C ILE A 134 1.21 -10.71 -13.63
N PHE A 135 1.56 -11.01 -12.38
CA PHE A 135 2.65 -10.33 -11.67
C PHE A 135 4.04 -10.74 -12.15
N GLN A 136 4.21 -11.95 -12.69
CA GLN A 136 5.46 -12.32 -13.35
C GLN A 136 5.64 -11.48 -14.62
N THR A 137 4.63 -11.42 -15.48
CA THR A 137 4.67 -10.59 -16.70
C THR A 137 4.86 -9.11 -16.36
N ALA A 138 4.13 -8.58 -15.38
CA ALA A 138 4.29 -7.19 -14.93
C ALA A 138 5.72 -6.91 -14.42
N SER A 139 6.31 -7.84 -13.68
CA SER A 139 7.70 -7.75 -13.22
C SER A 139 8.69 -7.72 -14.37
N GLU A 140 8.48 -8.52 -15.41
CA GLU A 140 9.31 -8.50 -16.62
C GLU A 140 9.17 -7.17 -17.38
N MET A 141 7.96 -6.62 -17.46
CA MET A 141 7.70 -5.31 -18.08
C MET A 141 8.42 -4.17 -17.35
N VAL A 142 8.30 -4.10 -16.03
CA VAL A 142 8.99 -3.08 -15.21
C VAL A 142 10.52 -3.18 -15.37
N GLN A 143 11.06 -4.41 -15.42
CA GLN A 143 12.49 -4.61 -15.64
C GLN A 143 12.93 -4.17 -17.03
N HIS A 144 12.14 -4.47 -18.06
CA HIS A 144 12.40 -4.04 -19.43
C HIS A 144 12.37 -2.51 -19.58
N GLU A 145 11.38 -1.84 -18.98
CA GLU A 145 11.30 -0.37 -18.96
C GLU A 145 12.54 0.24 -18.30
N ARG A 146 12.92 -0.25 -17.12
CA ARG A 146 14.14 0.20 -16.42
C ARG A 146 15.41 0.00 -17.25
N GLN A 147 15.55 -1.12 -17.95
CA GLN A 147 16.68 -1.36 -18.83
C GLN A 147 16.71 -0.38 -20.00
N LYS A 148 15.54 -0.06 -20.57
CA LYS A 148 15.42 0.91 -21.66
C LYS A 148 15.78 2.32 -21.19
N GLU A 149 15.33 2.75 -20.02
CA GLU A 149 15.69 4.03 -19.41
C GLU A 149 17.20 4.15 -19.22
N GLN A 150 17.84 3.12 -18.66
CA GLN A 150 19.30 3.08 -18.49
C GLN A 150 20.06 3.15 -19.81
N GLN A 151 19.57 2.48 -20.86
CA GLN A 151 20.18 2.56 -22.20
C GLN A 151 20.08 3.98 -22.76
N GLN A 152 18.92 4.63 -22.61
CA GLN A 152 18.72 6.01 -23.06
C GLN A 152 19.65 6.98 -22.32
N GLU A 153 19.75 6.88 -20.99
CA GLU A 153 20.67 7.68 -20.19
C GLU A 153 22.14 7.49 -20.61
N MET A 154 22.55 6.23 -20.88
CA MET A 154 23.89 5.95 -21.38
C MET A 154 24.16 6.55 -22.75
N GLU A 155 23.19 6.50 -23.66
CA GLU A 155 23.30 7.12 -24.99
C GLU A 155 23.40 8.65 -24.89
N GLU A 156 22.61 9.28 -24.01
CA GLU A 156 22.66 10.73 -23.78
C GLU A 156 24.01 11.17 -23.22
N MET A 157 24.51 10.50 -22.18
CA MET A 157 25.84 10.77 -21.62
C MET A 157 26.96 10.62 -22.66
N GLN A 158 26.85 9.66 -23.57
CA GLN A 158 27.83 9.48 -24.65
C GLN A 158 27.77 10.59 -25.69
N ARG A 159 26.58 11.12 -26.00
CA ARG A 159 26.42 12.27 -26.91
C ARG A 159 27.01 13.54 -26.30
N GLU A 160 26.72 13.81 -25.04
CA GLU A 160 27.29 14.96 -24.32
C GLU A 160 28.83 14.93 -24.25
N GLN A 161 29.44 13.74 -24.19
CA GLN A 161 30.90 13.60 -24.20
C GLN A 161 31.55 13.81 -25.59
N GLN A 162 30.76 13.79 -26.66
CA GLN A 162 31.24 13.96 -28.03
C GLN A 162 31.10 15.41 -28.54
N GLU A 163 30.34 16.25 -27.85
CA GLU A 163 30.23 17.70 -28.08
C GLU A 163 31.33 18.48 -27.33
#